data_AF-A0A8J5M0T3-F1
#
_entry.id   AF-A0A8J5M0T3-F1
#
_cell.length_a   1.000
_cell.length_b   1.000
_cell.length_c   1.000
_cell.angle_alpha   90.00
_cell.angle_beta   90.00
_cell.angle_gamma   90.00
#
_symmetry.space_group_name_H-M   'P 1'
#
loop_
_entity.id
_entity.type
_entity.pdbx_description
1 polymer ?
#
loop_
_entity_poly.entity_id
_entity_poly.type
_entity_poly.pdbx_seq_one_letter_code
_entity_poly.pdbx_strand_id
1 'polypeptide(L)' 'MARGKRLSDDERAMIVNAYKFSLKGRQEDGRVAGRTRELVHQCLGTPTSTVVLIWRAYKTREGSDTSEVGGHLLY' A
#
# COMPACT_ATOMS: atom_id res chain seq x y z
N MET A 1 1.26 -1.72 26.36
CA MET A 1 1.24 -1.26 24.96
C MET A 1 1.97 -2.30 24.12
N ALA A 2 1.26 -3.01 23.23
CA ALA A 2 1.86 -4.09 22.45
C ALA A 2 2.86 -3.51 21.43
N ARG A 3 4.13 -3.92 21.52
CA ARG A 3 5.18 -3.60 20.54
C ARG A 3 4.67 -4.00 19.16
N GLY A 4 4.53 -3.02 18.27
CA GLY A 4 3.98 -3.21 16.93
C GLY A 4 4.72 -4.32 16.19
N LYS A 5 3.99 -5.37 15.82
CA LYS A 5 4.49 -6.42 14.94
C LYS A 5 4.95 -5.74 13.65
N ARG A 6 6.24 -5.88 13.28
CA ARG A 6 6.72 -5.43 11.98
C ARG A 6 5.97 -6.23 10.93
N LEU A 7 5.24 -5.54 10.05
CA LEU A 7 4.60 -6.15 8.90
C LEU A 7 5.66 -6.82 8.03
N SER A 8 5.41 -8.10 7.76
CA SER A 8 6.17 -8.95 6.87
C SER A 8 6.03 -8.46 5.43
N ASP A 9 6.97 -8.86 4.58
CA ASP A 9 6.94 -8.49 3.16
C ASP A 9 5.65 -8.96 2.47
N ASP A 10 5.21 -10.19 2.78
CA ASP A 10 3.95 -10.76 2.31
C ASP A 10 2.72 -9.94 2.75
N GLU A 11 2.67 -9.53 4.02
CA GLU A 11 1.59 -8.69 4.56
C GLU A 11 1.56 -7.32 3.84
N ARG A 12 2.73 -6.76 3.49
CA ARG A 12 2.83 -5.51 2.71
C ARG A 12 2.38 -5.71 1.26
N ALA A 13 2.76 -6.79 0.61
CA ALA A 13 2.34 -7.12 -0.74
C ALA A 13 0.82 -7.33 -0.82
N MET A 14 0.23 -7.98 0.20
CA MET A 14 -1.21 -8.18 0.30
C MET A 14 -1.97 -6.84 0.39
N ILE A 15 -1.45 -5.89 1.18
CA ILE A 15 -2.00 -4.53 1.27
C ILE A 15 -1.99 -3.84 -0.10
N VAL A 16 -0.85 -3.87 -0.79
CA VAL A 16 -0.70 -3.23 -2.10
C VAL A 16 -1.65 -3.86 -3.14
N ASN A 17 -1.73 -5.20 -3.16
CA ASN A 17 -2.60 -5.92 -4.08
C ASN A 17 -4.09 -5.62 -3.82
N ALA A 18 -4.51 -5.52 -2.57
CA ALA A 18 -5.88 -5.17 -2.21
C ALA A 18 -6.28 -3.78 -2.73
N TYR A 19 -5.38 -2.81 -2.62
CA TYR A 19 -5.58 -1.47 -3.19
C TYR A 19 -5.58 -1.48 -4.71
N LYS A 20 -4.61 -2.15 -5.34
CA LYS A 20 -4.57 -2.28 -6.80
C LYS A 20 -5.85 -2.92 -7.34
N PHE A 21 -6.36 -3.98 -6.72
CA PHE A 21 -7.63 -4.61 -7.08
C PHE A 21 -8.81 -3.66 -6.94
N SER A 22 -8.85 -2.92 -5.83
CA SER A 22 -9.94 -1.98 -5.55
C SER A 22 -9.95 -0.78 -6.51
N LEU A 23 -8.77 -0.35 -6.98
CA LEU A 23 -8.60 0.78 -7.91
C LEU A 23 -8.72 0.37 -9.39
N LYS A 24 -8.38 -0.86 -9.76
CA LYS A 24 -8.44 -1.36 -11.14
C LYS A 24 -9.86 -1.33 -11.73
N GLY A 25 -10.90 -1.25 -10.90
CA GLY A 25 -12.31 -1.21 -11.33
C GLY A 25 -13.03 0.12 -11.16
N ARG A 26 -12.48 1.10 -10.45
CA ARG A 26 -13.14 2.39 -10.16
C ARG A 26 -12.09 3.50 -10.03
N GLN A 27 -12.32 4.63 -10.70
CA GLN A 27 -11.62 5.90 -10.42
C GLN A 27 -11.57 6.11 -8.90
N GLU A 28 -10.48 6.65 -8.35
CA GLU A 28 -10.17 6.80 -6.89
C GLU A 28 -11.35 7.42 -6.09
N ASP A 29 -12.39 6.63 -5.86
CA ASP A 29 -13.56 7.03 -5.11
C ASP A 29 -13.17 6.80 -3.65
N GLY A 30 -13.12 7.87 -2.85
CA GLY A 30 -12.67 7.82 -1.46
C GLY A 30 -13.42 6.76 -0.63
N ARG A 31 -14.62 6.38 -1.07
CA ARG A 31 -15.45 5.31 -0.50
C ARG A 31 -14.88 3.91 -0.72
N VAL A 32 -14.30 3.65 -1.88
CA VAL A 32 -13.65 2.37 -2.22
C VAL A 32 -12.36 2.22 -1.42
N ALA A 33 -11.54 3.27 -1.37
CA ALA A 33 -10.32 3.28 -0.57
C ALA A 33 -10.59 3.13 0.94
N GLY A 34 -11.71 3.64 1.44
CA GLY A 34 -12.17 3.42 2.82
C GLY A 34 -12.47 1.94 3.10
N ARG A 35 -13.27 1.32 2.25
CA ARG A 35 -13.64 -0.10 2.37
C ARG A 35 -12.44 -1.04 2.30
N THR A 36 -11.47 -0.76 1.43
CA THR A 36 -10.22 -1.54 1.34
C THR A 36 -9.43 -1.50 2.66
N ARG A 37 -9.38 -0.34 3.33
CA ARG A 37 -8.68 -0.22 4.63
C ARG A 37 -9.33 -1.07 5.70
N GLU A 38 -10.66 -1.06 5.77
CA GLU A 38 -11.41 -1.85 6.75
C GLU A 38 -11.21 -3.35 6.52
N LEU A 39 -11.28 -3.81 5.27
CA LEU A 39 -11.03 -5.21 4.91
C LEU A 39 -9.61 -5.65 5.27
N VAL A 40 -8.61 -4.84 4.94
CA VAL A 40 -7.21 -5.12 5.28
C VAL A 40 -7.00 -5.15 6.79
N HIS A 41 -7.62 -4.22 7.54
CA HIS A 41 -7.59 -4.23 9.00
C HIS A 41 -8.22 -5.50 9.57
N GLN A 42 -9.36 -5.94 9.03
CA GLN A 42 -10.01 -7.18 9.45
C GLN A 42 -9.18 -8.43 9.13
N CYS A 43 -8.52 -8.49 7.98
CA CYS A 43 -7.73 -9.65 7.56
C CYS A 43 -6.36 -9.74 8.26
N LEU A 44 -5.67 -8.61 8.46
CA LEU A 44 -4.30 -8.59 8.96
C LEU A 44 -4.18 -8.08 10.40
N GLY A 45 -5.28 -7.66 11.03
CA GLY A 45 -5.27 -6.98 12.34
C GLY A 45 -4.45 -5.69 12.34
N THR A 46 -4.15 -5.14 11.16
CA THR A 46 -3.22 -4.03 10.98
C THR A 46 -3.97 -2.72 11.06
N PRO A 47 -3.52 -1.74 11.86
CA PRO A 47 -4.18 -0.44 11.99
C PRO A 47 -4.40 0.21 10.61
N THR A 48 -5.60 0.75 10.39
CA THR A 48 -5.96 1.41 9.13
C THR A 48 -5.00 2.55 8.79
N SER A 49 -4.45 3.25 9.79
CA SER A 49 -3.40 4.26 9.61
C SER A 49 -2.11 3.68 9.00
N THR A 50 -1.67 2.50 9.44
CA THR A 50 -0.49 1.81 8.90
C THR A 50 -0.72 1.35 7.47
N VAL A 51 -1.93 0.84 7.19
CA VAL A 51 -2.36 0.45 5.84
C VAL A 51 -2.28 1.64 4.87
N VAL A 52 -2.76 2.82 5.29
CA VAL A 52 -2.69 4.05 4.49
C VAL A 52 -1.25 4.50 4.25
N LEU A 53 -0.40 4.43 5.27
CA LEU A 53 1.02 4.79 5.14
C LEU A 53 1.75 3.89 4.14
N ILE A 54 1.49 2.58 4.17
CA ILE A 54 2.08 1.63 3.23
C ILE A 54 1.60 1.90 1.81
N TRP A 55 0.30 2.11 1.61
CA TRP A 55 -0.24 2.45 0.30
C TRP A 55 0.34 3.75 -0.26
N ARG A 56 0.46 4.79 0.58
CA ARG A 56 1.09 6.06 0.17
C ARG A 56 2.57 5.88 -0.18
N ALA A 57 3.34 5.19 0.67
CA ALA A 57 4.74 4.91 0.41
C ALA A 57 4.93 4.12 -0.89
N TYR A 58 4.03 3.18 -1.18
CA TYR A 58 4.00 2.45 -2.44
C TYR A 58 3.70 3.36 -3.63
N LYS A 59 2.66 4.22 -3.55
CA LYS A 59 2.36 5.20 -4.61
C LYS A 59 3.50 6.19 -4.85
N THR A 60 4.20 6.64 -3.80
CA THR A 60 5.37 7.51 -3.94
C THR A 60 6.51 6.78 -4.64
N ARG A 61 6.72 5.49 -4.35
CA ARG A 61 7.70 4.65 -5.06
C ARG A 61 7.31 4.35 -6.51
N GLU A 62 6.06 3.98 -6.79
CA GLU A 62 5.59 3.79 -8.18
C GLU A 62 5.62 5.09 -8.98
N GLY A 63 5.33 6.23 -8.36
CA GLY A 63 5.46 7.54 -8.99
C GLY A 63 6.92 7.92 -9.31
N SER A 64 7.88 7.44 -8.52
CA SER A 64 9.31 7.56 -8.82
C SER A 64 9.78 6.56 -9.87
N ASP A 65 9.22 5.35 -9.91
CA ASP A 65 9.61 4.29 -10.86
C ASP A 65 9.24 4.67 -12.32
N THR A 66 8.19 5.47 -12.52
CA THR A 66 7.85 6.03 -13.85
C THR A 66 8.75 7.20 -14.28
N SER A 67 9.74 7.61 -13.48
CA SER A 67 10.70 8.68 -13.84
C SER A 67 12.16 8.24 -13.89
N GLU A 68 12.47 6.93 -13.84
CA GLU A 68 13.87 6.47 -13.96
C GLU A 68 14.05 5.44 -15.09
N VAL A 69 13.61 5.82 -16.29
CA VAL A 69 14.32 5.43 -17.51
C VAL A 69 15.43 6.48 -17.73
N GLY A 70 16.52 6.39 -16.96
CA GLY A 70 17.70 7.21 -17.23
C GLY A 70 18.65 7.43 -16.05
N GLY A 71 19.74 6.66 -16.02
CA GLY A 71 20.96 6.97 -15.25
C GLY A 71 21.19 5.99 -14.10
N HIS A 72 21.77 4.80 -14.31
CA HIS A 72 23.20 4.54 -14.53
C HIS A 72 24.11 4.91 -13.33
N LEU A 73 24.83 3.87 -12.85
CA LEU A 73 26.00 3.79 -11.96
C LEU A 73 25.67 3.91 -10.46
N LEU A 74 25.84 2.89 -9.60
CA LEU A 74 27.05 2.09 -9.34
C LEU A 74 28.33 2.92 -9.44
N TYR A 75 28.66 3.68 -8.39
CA TYR A 75 29.92 3.63 -7.63
C TYR A 75 29.83 4.58 -6.43
#